data_AF-A0A6C0AV50-F1
#
_entry.id   AF-A0A6C0AV50-F1
#
_cell.length_a   1.000
_cell.length_b   1.000
_cell.length_c   1.000
_cell.angle_alpha   90.00
_cell.angle_beta   90.00
_cell.angle_gamma   90.00
#
_symmetry.space_group_name_H-M   'P 1'
#
loop_
_entity.id
_entity.type
_entity.pdbx_description
1 polymer ?
#
loop_
_entity_poly.entity_id
_entity_poly.type
_entity_poly.pdbx_seq_one_letter_code
_entity_poly.pdbx_strand_id
1 'polypeptide(L)'
;MSCLSLSKIDEYETLFDINPPISDARPTGTLKIVICKDCNIPGTTHGLDTWECPNCGAFLEELIDNTAEWRMYPDGSRPESIRCSTVVNNLLPQSSKGTIILSNSNSNYSMRRTQKVHSWSAMTYKERCLNNIFQDISLRSLNGCILGNVTKLAHEYYKTVSDLYIARGVMRKGLIAACLFMACKKQGVPRTCQEIAEIFQISDKWVTRGNKKFTELWSRAGKEHISYRDDCQSMDYLARFCSKLYQDSGELLSKSRDVSSICKKNSILTQNTPVSIAAASIYMATTLLDIDTKVLRSDIAEVAKTSQVTIGKCYKEMLKYPQFFDSRIQ
;
A
#
# COMPACT_ATOMS: atom_id res chain seq x y z
N MET A 1 -24.02 46.66 23.36
CA MET A 1 -23.97 45.34 22.71
C MET A 1 -23.32 44.40 23.71
N SER A 2 -24.14 43.64 24.43
CA SER A 2 -23.72 42.74 25.50
C SER A 2 -23.02 41.51 24.93
N CYS A 3 -21.79 41.29 25.36
CA CYS A 3 -21.02 40.09 25.05
C CYS A 3 -21.75 38.86 25.59
N LEU A 4 -22.19 37.98 24.69
CA LEU A 4 -22.59 36.62 25.05
C LEU A 4 -21.37 35.91 25.64
N SER A 5 -21.51 35.44 26.88
CA SER A 5 -20.47 34.76 27.64
C SER A 5 -20.10 33.42 26.98
N LEU A 6 -18.80 33.16 26.86
CA LEU A 6 -18.22 31.91 26.31
C LEU A 6 -18.77 30.64 26.99
N SER A 7 -19.29 30.73 28.21
CA SER A 7 -19.85 29.61 28.97
C SER A 7 -21.07 28.94 28.34
N LYS A 8 -21.78 29.62 27.42
CA LYS A 8 -22.96 29.04 26.76
C LYS A 8 -22.63 28.20 25.53
N ILE A 9 -21.39 28.21 25.03
CA ILE A 9 -20.99 27.41 23.87
C ILE A 9 -20.70 25.97 24.30
N ASP A 10 -20.13 25.79 25.49
CA ASP A 10 -19.76 24.48 26.04
C ASP A 10 -20.97 23.61 26.42
N GLU A 11 -22.12 24.23 26.76
CA GLU A 11 -23.36 23.49 27.05
C GLU A 11 -23.96 22.81 25.80
N TYR A 12 -23.72 23.34 24.59
CA TYR A 12 -24.23 22.72 23.36
C TYR A 12 -23.35 21.57 22.85
N GLU A 13 -22.08 21.48 23.24
CA GLU A 13 -21.22 20.34 22.86
C GLU A 13 -21.65 19.06 23.59
N THR A 14 -22.11 19.17 24.84
CA THR A 14 -22.55 18.01 25.64
C THR A 14 -23.89 17.40 25.21
N LEU A 15 -24.72 18.14 24.47
CA LEU A 15 -26.01 17.66 23.96
C LEU A 15 -25.90 16.77 22.71
N PHE A 16 -24.72 16.71 22.07
CA PHE A 16 -24.48 15.88 20.88
C PHE A 16 -23.56 14.66 21.14
N ASP A 17 -23.09 14.47 22.37
CA ASP A 17 -22.28 13.32 22.78
C ASP A 17 -23.15 12.10 23.17
N ILE A 18 -24.02 11.65 22.26
CA ILE A 18 -24.72 10.35 22.36
C ILE A 18 -24.06 9.32 21.45
N ASN A 19 -22.74 9.19 21.50
CA ASN A 19 -22.09 8.04 20.89
C ASN A 19 -21.00 7.50 21.82
N PRO A 20 -21.14 6.29 22.37
CA PRO A 20 -20.03 5.64 23.06
C PRO A 20 -18.86 5.44 22.08
N PRO A 21 -17.61 5.30 22.59
CA PRO A 21 -16.45 5.08 21.74
C PRO A 21 -16.68 3.84 20.87
N ILE A 22 -16.79 4.08 19.55
CA ILE A 22 -16.88 3.02 18.55
C ILE A 22 -15.55 2.28 18.62
N SER A 23 -15.56 1.09 19.22
CA SER A 23 -14.45 0.15 19.11
C SER A 23 -14.20 -0.12 17.63
N ASP A 24 -12.97 0.10 17.16
CA ASP A 24 -12.47 -0.18 15.80
C ASP A 24 -12.44 -1.68 15.45
N ALA A 25 -13.43 -2.46 15.91
CA ALA A 25 -13.79 -3.66 15.23
C ALA A 25 -14.56 -3.23 13.98
N ARG A 26 -14.12 -3.67 12.79
CA ARG A 26 -15.10 -3.88 11.70
C ARG A 26 -16.28 -4.58 12.38
N PRO A 27 -17.54 -4.18 12.18
CA PRO A 27 -18.61 -5.11 12.49
C PRO A 27 -18.33 -6.29 11.56
N THR A 28 -17.61 -7.30 12.06
CA THR A 28 -17.90 -8.67 11.69
C THR A 28 -19.39 -8.71 11.93
N GLY A 29 -20.17 -8.64 10.84
CA GLY A 29 -21.62 -8.67 10.92
C GLY A 29 -21.92 -9.74 11.94
N THR A 30 -22.45 -9.33 13.08
CA THR A 30 -22.80 -10.26 14.14
C THR A 30 -23.73 -11.21 13.42
N LEU A 31 -23.24 -12.41 13.12
CA LEU A 31 -24.03 -13.42 12.43
C LEU A 31 -25.18 -13.67 13.40
N LYS A 32 -26.30 -13.01 13.14
CA LYS A 32 -27.48 -13.09 13.98
C LYS A 32 -28.02 -14.48 13.70
N ILE A 33 -27.65 -15.43 14.55
CA ILE A 33 -28.13 -16.80 14.44
C ILE A 33 -29.55 -16.79 14.96
N VAL A 34 -30.52 -16.79 14.04
CA VAL A 34 -31.94 -16.88 14.37
C VAL A 34 -32.27 -18.35 14.59
N ILE A 35 -32.78 -18.69 15.78
CA ILE A 35 -33.10 -20.07 16.16
C ILE A 35 -34.61 -20.27 16.08
N CYS A 36 -35.04 -21.39 15.51
CA CYS A 36 -36.45 -21.76 15.46
C CYS A 36 -37.00 -22.11 16.84
N LYS A 37 -38.13 -21.50 17.24
CA LYS A 37 -38.78 -21.74 18.54
C LYS A 37 -39.30 -23.18 18.70
N ASP A 38 -39.67 -23.82 17.60
CA ASP A 38 -40.31 -25.14 17.63
C ASP A 38 -39.31 -26.29 17.48
N CYS A 39 -38.26 -26.11 16.66
CA CYS A 39 -37.27 -27.16 16.38
C CYS A 39 -35.92 -26.95 17.08
N ASN A 40 -35.67 -25.75 17.62
CA ASN A 40 -34.39 -25.37 18.24
C ASN A 40 -33.16 -25.53 17.30
N ILE A 41 -33.40 -25.52 15.99
CA ILE A 41 -32.38 -25.60 14.93
C ILE A 41 -32.12 -24.16 14.41
N PRO A 42 -30.87 -23.80 14.08
CA PRO A 42 -30.59 -22.52 13.43
C PRO A 42 -31.30 -22.43 12.07
N GLY A 43 -31.93 -21.28 11.83
CA GLY A 43 -32.52 -20.98 10.53
C GLY A 43 -31.47 -20.94 9.42
N THR A 44 -31.92 -21.20 8.20
CA THR A 44 -31.11 -21.12 6.99
C THR A 44 -31.71 -20.08 6.04
N THR A 45 -30.87 -19.38 5.30
CA THR A 45 -31.30 -18.47 4.22
C THR A 45 -31.05 -19.14 2.87
N HIS A 46 -32.09 -19.31 2.06
CA HIS A 46 -31.97 -19.92 0.72
C HIS A 46 -31.67 -18.88 -0.39
N GLY A 47 -31.02 -17.77 -0.04
CA GLY A 47 -30.82 -16.63 -0.95
C GLY A 47 -32.06 -15.74 -1.10
N LEU A 48 -33.07 -15.94 -0.24
CA LEU A 48 -34.19 -15.04 -0.02
C LEU A 48 -33.89 -14.13 1.18
N ASP A 49 -34.53 -12.97 1.24
CA ASP A 49 -34.44 -12.00 2.35
C ASP A 49 -35.19 -12.49 3.60
N THR A 50 -35.18 -13.79 3.88
CA THR A 50 -36.01 -14.46 4.89
C THR A 50 -35.25 -15.59 5.56
N TRP A 51 -35.37 -15.70 6.88
CA TRP A 51 -34.86 -16.82 7.67
C TRP A 51 -35.95 -17.89 7.79
N GLU A 52 -35.64 -19.10 7.35
CA GLU A 52 -36.58 -20.22 7.35
C GLU A 52 -35.99 -21.38 8.15
N CYS A 53 -36.85 -22.12 8.85
CA CYS A 53 -36.41 -23.34 9.51
C CYS A 53 -36.37 -24.51 8.51
N PRO A 54 -35.23 -25.19 8.34
CA PRO A 54 -35.11 -26.30 7.37
C PRO A 54 -35.96 -27.53 7.73
N ASN A 55 -36.39 -27.67 8.99
CA ASN A 55 -37.15 -28.84 9.44
C ASN A 55 -38.67 -28.61 9.42
N CYS A 56 -39.15 -27.47 9.92
CA CYS A 56 -40.59 -27.18 9.99
C CYS A 56 -41.10 -26.21 8.92
N GLY A 57 -40.20 -25.59 8.14
CA GLY A 57 -40.57 -24.57 7.15
C GLY A 57 -41.13 -23.28 7.76
N ALA A 58 -41.05 -23.11 9.09
CA ALA A 58 -41.55 -21.92 9.76
C ALA A 58 -40.73 -20.69 9.38
N PHE A 59 -41.45 -19.61 9.12
CA PHE A 59 -40.90 -18.29 8.91
C PHE A 59 -40.38 -17.73 10.24
N LEU A 60 -39.09 -17.36 10.29
CA LEU A 60 -38.46 -16.88 11.53
C LEU A 60 -38.37 -15.35 11.57
N GLU A 61 -37.74 -14.74 10.57
CA GLU A 61 -37.50 -13.29 10.52
C GLU A 61 -37.25 -12.83 9.08
N GLU A 62 -37.64 -11.59 8.76
CA GLU A 62 -37.23 -10.90 7.54
C GLU A 62 -35.79 -10.37 7.68
N LEU A 63 -34.95 -10.64 6.69
CA LEU A 63 -33.60 -10.14 6.59
C LEU A 63 -33.63 -8.76 5.93
N ILE A 64 -33.66 -7.72 6.76
CA ILE A 64 -33.48 -6.35 6.29
C ILE A 64 -31.98 -6.09 6.22
N ASP A 65 -31.44 -5.96 5.01
CA ASP A 65 -30.06 -5.52 4.82
C ASP A 65 -29.93 -4.02 5.13
N ASN A 66 -29.33 -3.70 6.27
CA ASN A 66 -29.03 -2.32 6.67
C ASN A 66 -27.69 -1.81 6.10
N THR A 67 -27.00 -2.60 5.27
CA THR A 67 -25.79 -2.15 4.61
C THR A 67 -26.09 -1.07 3.57
N ALA A 68 -25.09 -0.25 3.26
CA ALA A 68 -25.28 0.82 2.30
C ALA A 68 -25.53 0.25 0.89
N GLU A 69 -26.66 0.62 0.29
CA GLU A 69 -26.99 0.25 -1.09
C GLU A 69 -26.06 0.98 -2.08
N TRP A 70 -24.88 0.42 -2.34
CA TRP A 70 -24.00 0.88 -3.42
C TRP A 70 -24.54 0.41 -4.77
N ARG A 71 -25.55 1.10 -5.31
CA ARG A 71 -26.05 0.82 -6.66
C ARG A 71 -25.16 1.45 -7.72
N MET A 72 -24.54 0.62 -8.55
CA MET A 72 -23.95 1.00 -9.83
C MET A 72 -24.78 0.31 -10.90
N TYR A 73 -25.36 1.06 -11.84
CA TYR A 73 -26.01 0.45 -12.99
C TYR A 73 -24.94 -0.18 -13.91
N PRO A 74 -25.30 -1.18 -14.75
CA PRO A 74 -24.38 -1.81 -15.70
C PRO A 74 -23.68 -0.80 -16.63
N ASP A 75 -24.34 0.33 -16.89
CA ASP A 75 -23.82 1.44 -17.69
C ASP A 75 -22.74 2.27 -16.96
N GLY A 76 -22.37 1.89 -15.74
CA GLY A 76 -21.43 2.60 -14.89
C GLY A 76 -21.98 3.90 -14.29
N SER A 77 -23.25 4.23 -14.56
CA SER A 77 -23.94 5.38 -13.99
C SER A 77 -24.28 5.13 -12.53
N ARG A 78 -24.10 6.17 -11.71
CA ARG A 78 -24.55 6.19 -10.32
C ARG A 78 -25.96 6.79 -10.28
N PRO A 79 -26.92 6.19 -9.56
CA PRO A 79 -28.18 6.84 -9.30
C PRO A 79 -27.95 8.17 -8.59
N GLU A 80 -28.68 9.20 -9.01
CA GLU A 80 -28.62 10.53 -8.38
C GLU A 80 -29.13 10.52 -6.93
N SER A 81 -29.97 9.53 -6.60
CA SER A 81 -30.51 9.30 -5.26
C SER A 81 -29.95 8.00 -4.70
N ILE A 82 -28.91 8.11 -3.88
CA ILE A 82 -28.45 7.04 -2.98
C ILE A 82 -28.93 7.45 -1.58
N ARG A 83 -29.63 6.54 -0.89
CA ARG A 83 -30.13 6.76 0.47
C ARG A 83 -28.99 7.01 1.47
N CYS A 84 -27.83 6.43 1.21
CA CYS A 84 -26.65 6.49 2.05
C CYS A 84 -25.73 7.66 1.68
N SER A 85 -25.05 8.20 2.69
CA SER A 85 -24.09 9.30 2.55
C SER A 85 -22.91 8.95 1.65
N THR A 86 -22.13 9.97 1.30
CA THR A 86 -20.84 9.82 0.63
C THR A 86 -19.90 8.89 1.40
N VAL A 87 -19.00 8.18 0.69
CA VAL A 87 -17.97 7.33 1.29
C VAL A 87 -17.04 8.22 2.14
N VAL A 88 -16.97 7.93 3.44
CA VAL A 88 -16.05 8.61 4.35
C VAL A 88 -14.66 8.02 4.17
N ASN A 89 -13.65 8.87 4.00
CA ASN A 89 -12.27 8.44 4.01
C ASN A 89 -11.79 8.31 5.46
N ASN A 90 -11.57 7.08 5.93
CA ASN A 90 -11.08 6.80 7.29
C ASN A 90 -9.70 7.43 7.58
N LEU A 91 -8.91 7.76 6.54
CA LEU A 91 -7.65 8.47 6.70
C LEU A 91 -7.85 9.97 6.97
N LEU A 92 -8.94 10.55 6.48
CA LEU A 92 -9.27 11.99 6.55
C LEU A 92 -10.72 12.20 7.04
N PRO A 93 -11.04 11.81 8.29
CA PRO A 93 -12.43 11.74 8.76
C PRO A 93 -13.12 13.10 8.91
N GLN A 94 -12.39 14.17 9.27
CA GLN A 94 -13.02 15.48 9.52
C GLN A 94 -13.44 16.15 8.21
N SER A 95 -12.55 16.16 7.22
CA SER A 95 -12.80 16.70 5.89
C SER A 95 -13.80 15.88 5.09
N SER A 96 -13.91 14.57 5.34
CA SER A 96 -14.90 13.71 4.67
C SER A 96 -16.35 14.00 5.07
N LYS A 97 -16.58 14.65 6.20
CA LYS A 97 -17.93 15.04 6.67
C LYS A 97 -18.40 16.39 6.10
N GLY A 98 -17.50 17.13 5.42
CA GLY A 98 -17.82 18.44 4.84
C GLY A 98 -18.50 18.35 3.48
N THR A 99 -19.40 19.28 3.18
CA THR A 99 -19.95 19.47 1.83
C THR A 99 -19.03 20.36 1.00
N ILE A 100 -19.08 20.27 -0.33
CA ILE A 100 -18.33 21.17 -1.23
C ILE A 100 -19.33 22.05 -1.98
N ILE A 101 -19.12 23.37 -1.94
CA ILE A 101 -19.87 24.30 -2.78
C ILE A 101 -19.25 24.31 -4.18
N LEU A 102 -20.00 23.86 -5.18
CA LEU A 102 -19.59 23.92 -6.59
C LEU A 102 -20.12 25.20 -7.24
N SER A 103 -19.33 25.80 -8.11
CA SER A 103 -19.67 27.03 -8.84
C SER A 103 -19.36 26.82 -10.32
N ASN A 104 -20.35 27.05 -11.18
CA ASN A 104 -20.21 26.89 -12.63
C ASN A 104 -19.76 28.18 -13.33
N SER A 105 -19.44 28.11 -14.61
CA SER A 105 -19.06 29.29 -15.42
C SER A 105 -20.15 30.40 -15.41
N ASN A 106 -21.44 30.05 -15.28
CA ASN A 106 -22.53 31.02 -15.23
C ASN A 106 -22.88 31.51 -13.81
N SER A 107 -22.06 31.20 -12.79
CA SER A 107 -22.35 31.57 -11.40
C SER A 107 -22.12 33.06 -11.12
N ASN A 108 -22.99 33.66 -10.31
CA ASN A 108 -22.83 35.03 -9.82
C ASN A 108 -21.52 35.23 -9.03
N TYR A 109 -21.02 36.47 -9.00
CA TYR A 109 -19.81 36.83 -8.25
C TYR A 109 -19.90 36.48 -6.75
N SER A 110 -21.06 36.68 -6.14
CA SER A 110 -21.34 36.33 -4.74
C SER A 110 -21.13 34.82 -4.50
N MET A 111 -21.62 33.97 -5.40
CA MET A 111 -21.44 32.51 -5.30
C MET A 111 -19.96 32.12 -5.40
N ARG A 112 -19.22 32.70 -6.35
CA ARG A 112 -17.77 32.46 -6.49
C ARG A 112 -17.00 32.91 -5.25
N ARG A 113 -17.39 34.03 -4.65
CA ARG A 113 -16.80 34.52 -3.39
C ARG A 113 -17.08 33.56 -2.24
N THR A 114 -18.32 33.12 -2.07
CA THR A 114 -18.71 32.14 -1.04
C THR A 114 -17.95 30.82 -1.22
N GLN A 115 -17.88 30.29 -2.44
CA GLN A 115 -17.10 29.09 -2.75
C GLN A 115 -15.63 29.26 -2.35
N LYS A 116 -15.01 30.38 -2.71
CA LYS A 116 -13.61 30.65 -2.38
C LYS A 116 -13.39 30.65 -0.87
N VAL A 117 -14.22 31.37 -0.11
CA VAL A 117 -14.12 31.41 1.35
C VAL A 117 -14.35 30.03 1.96
N HIS A 118 -15.36 29.29 1.49
CA HIS A 118 -15.65 27.93 1.93
C HIS A 118 -14.47 26.98 1.66
N SER A 119 -13.80 27.09 0.51
CA SER A 119 -12.65 26.24 0.18
C SER A 119 -11.47 26.42 1.15
N TRP A 120 -11.32 27.60 1.75
CA TRP A 120 -10.29 27.88 2.75
C TRP A 120 -10.59 27.21 4.10
N SER A 121 -11.87 27.07 4.47
CA SER A 121 -12.29 26.39 5.72
C SER A 121 -12.65 24.91 5.54
N ALA A 122 -12.75 24.40 4.30
CA ALA A 122 -13.21 23.05 4.02
C ALA A 122 -12.38 21.91 4.65
N MET A 123 -11.10 22.15 4.95
CA MET A 123 -10.24 21.17 5.62
C MET A 123 -9.49 21.79 6.79
N THR A 124 -9.36 21.03 7.88
CA THR A 124 -8.50 21.42 9.00
C THR A 124 -7.04 21.44 8.55
N TYR A 125 -6.22 22.26 9.22
CA TYR A 125 -4.81 22.43 8.82
C TYR A 125 -4.03 21.10 8.83
N LYS A 126 -4.27 20.25 9.83
CA LYS A 126 -3.62 18.92 9.96
C LYS A 126 -3.98 18.01 8.79
N GLU A 127 -5.27 17.87 8.47
CA GLU A 127 -5.73 17.02 7.36
C GLU A 127 -5.35 17.58 5.99
N ARG A 128 -5.34 18.91 5.81
CA ARG A 128 -4.84 19.53 4.58
C ARG A 128 -3.36 19.18 4.35
N CYS A 129 -2.54 19.28 5.39
CA CYS A 129 -1.12 18.92 5.33
C CYS A 129 -0.94 17.43 4.98
N LEU A 130 -1.74 16.55 5.59
CA LEU A 130 -1.72 15.11 5.33
C LEU A 130 -2.17 14.78 3.90
N ASN A 131 -3.25 15.40 3.43
CA ASN A 131 -3.76 15.23 2.07
C ASN A 131 -2.74 15.68 1.00
N ASN A 132 -2.04 16.80 1.22
CA ASN A 132 -0.96 17.22 0.33
C ASN A 132 0.16 16.18 0.25
N ILE A 133 0.48 15.50 1.36
CA ILE A 133 1.48 14.42 1.38
C ILE A 133 0.95 13.18 0.64
N PHE A 134 -0.32 12.83 0.83
CA PHE A 134 -0.93 11.72 0.10
C PHE A 134 -0.93 11.96 -1.41
N GLN A 135 -1.24 13.17 -1.85
CA GLN A 135 -1.12 13.58 -3.25
C GLN A 135 0.33 13.48 -3.77
N ASP A 136 1.31 13.95 -2.99
CA ASP A 136 2.74 13.84 -3.34
C ASP A 136 3.19 12.36 -3.44
N ILE A 137 2.78 11.50 -2.49
CA ILE A 137 3.04 10.06 -2.54
C ILE A 137 2.41 9.46 -3.80
N SER A 138 1.15 9.77 -4.09
CA SER A 138 0.43 9.23 -5.24
C SER A 138 1.07 9.65 -6.57
N LEU A 139 1.44 10.92 -6.71
CA LEU A 139 2.10 11.45 -7.90
C LEU A 139 3.46 10.78 -8.12
N ARG A 140 4.30 10.71 -7.08
CA ARG A 140 5.63 10.08 -7.18
C ARG A 140 5.54 8.59 -7.44
N SER A 141 4.57 7.91 -6.81
CA SER A 141 4.36 6.49 -7.03
C SER A 141 3.91 6.19 -8.46
N LEU A 142 3.08 7.06 -9.04
CA LEU A 142 2.67 6.96 -10.45
C LEU A 142 3.87 7.13 -11.39
N ASN A 143 4.73 8.13 -11.13
CA ASN A 143 5.97 8.32 -11.88
C ASN A 143 6.93 7.12 -11.75
N GLY A 144 6.89 6.41 -10.61
CA GLY A 144 7.67 5.19 -10.36
C GLY A 144 7.01 3.89 -10.84
N CYS A 145 5.88 3.96 -11.54
CA CYS A 145 5.07 2.81 -11.97
C CYS A 145 4.73 1.84 -10.82
N ILE A 146 4.37 2.40 -9.66
CA ILE A 146 3.97 1.62 -8.47
C ILE A 146 2.44 1.46 -8.45
N LEU A 147 1.99 0.25 -8.13
CA LEU A 147 0.58 -0.13 -8.07
C LEU A 147 -0.19 0.69 -7.02
N GLY A 148 -1.43 1.06 -7.34
CA GLY A 148 -2.30 1.84 -6.44
C GLY A 148 -2.60 1.16 -5.08
N ASN A 149 -2.51 -0.17 -5.01
CA ASN A 149 -2.68 -0.90 -3.74
C ASN A 149 -1.51 -0.63 -2.78
N VAL A 150 -0.29 -0.50 -3.31
CA VAL A 150 0.91 -0.18 -2.54
C VAL A 150 0.85 1.28 -2.06
N THR A 151 0.35 2.19 -2.90
CA THR A 151 0.26 3.62 -2.54
C THR A 151 -0.76 3.88 -1.44
N LYS A 152 -1.93 3.22 -1.49
CA LYS A 152 -2.93 3.26 -0.41
C LYS A 152 -2.36 2.78 0.91
N LEU A 153 -1.62 1.67 0.88
CA LEU A 153 -0.97 1.11 2.07
C LEU A 153 0.13 2.05 2.61
N ALA A 154 0.85 2.75 1.72
CA ALA A 154 1.80 3.78 2.12
C ALA A 154 1.10 4.99 2.78
N HIS A 155 -0.12 5.35 2.38
CA HIS A 155 -0.91 6.39 3.05
C HIS A 155 -1.29 5.99 4.48
N GLU A 156 -1.75 4.75 4.68
CA GLU A 156 -2.04 4.20 6.02
C GLU A 156 -0.80 4.23 6.92
N TYR A 157 0.34 3.81 6.35
CA TYR A 157 1.61 3.81 7.05
C TYR A 157 2.03 5.21 7.48
N TYR A 158 2.00 6.16 6.55
CA TYR A 158 2.36 7.52 6.85
C TYR A 158 1.43 8.14 7.89
N LYS A 159 0.11 7.91 7.82
CA LYS A 159 -0.85 8.39 8.84
C LYS A 159 -0.42 7.94 10.23
N THR A 160 -0.24 6.64 10.42
CA THR A 160 0.09 6.06 11.73
C THR A 160 1.42 6.53 12.29
N VAL A 161 2.41 6.78 11.42
CA VAL A 161 3.71 7.29 11.83
C VAL A 161 3.66 8.80 12.12
N SER A 162 2.87 9.55 11.35
CA SER A 162 2.73 11.00 11.51
C SER A 162 2.02 11.39 12.81
N ASP A 163 1.14 10.53 13.32
CA ASP A 163 0.47 10.72 14.60
C ASP A 163 1.45 10.61 15.78
N LEU A 164 2.51 9.82 15.64
CA LEU A 164 3.54 9.62 16.68
C LEU A 164 4.70 10.61 16.57
N TYR A 165 5.08 11.01 15.35
CA TYR A 165 6.26 11.83 15.13
C TYR A 165 6.13 12.76 13.93
N ILE A 166 6.35 14.06 14.17
CA ILE A 166 6.34 15.09 13.15
C ILE A 166 7.77 15.35 12.68
N ALA A 167 8.13 14.79 11.53
CA ALA A 167 9.42 15.02 10.88
C ALA A 167 9.48 16.41 10.22
N ARG A 168 10.67 17.03 10.20
CA ARG A 168 10.93 18.34 9.59
C ARG A 168 12.03 18.25 8.52
N GLY A 169 12.02 19.20 7.58
CA GLY A 169 13.05 19.33 6.53
C GLY A 169 13.19 18.08 5.64
N VAL A 170 14.42 17.74 5.28
CA VAL A 170 14.72 16.60 4.38
C VAL A 170 14.34 15.26 5.01
N MET A 171 14.36 15.17 6.34
CA MET A 171 13.94 13.97 7.07
C MET A 171 12.46 13.65 6.84
N ARG A 172 11.61 14.68 6.65
CA ARG A 172 10.20 14.47 6.27
C ARG A 172 10.08 13.76 4.93
N LYS A 173 10.81 14.19 3.91
CA LYS A 173 10.84 13.53 2.59
C LYS A 173 11.38 12.09 2.70
N GLY A 174 12.43 11.88 3.50
CA GLY A 174 12.98 10.55 3.77
C GLY A 174 11.98 9.62 4.46
N LEU A 175 11.17 10.13 5.40
CA LEU A 175 10.14 9.35 6.08
C LEU A 175 8.97 8.99 5.14
N ILE A 176 8.56 9.94 4.29
CA ILE A 176 7.54 9.68 3.25
C ILE A 176 8.02 8.58 2.29
N ALA A 177 9.26 8.67 1.81
CA ALA A 177 9.87 7.65 0.96
C ALA A 177 9.97 6.28 1.66
N ALA A 178 10.29 6.26 2.96
CA ALA A 178 10.35 5.05 3.76
C ALA A 178 9.00 4.36 3.92
N CYS A 179 7.90 5.12 4.04
CA CYS A 179 6.55 4.56 4.07
C CYS A 179 6.25 3.79 2.78
N LEU A 180 6.63 4.35 1.62
CA LEU A 180 6.47 3.66 0.33
C LEU A 180 7.38 2.42 0.23
N PHE A 181 8.62 2.50 0.71
CA PHE A 181 9.54 1.36 0.76
C PHE A 181 8.96 0.18 1.54
N MET A 182 8.46 0.46 2.75
CA MET A 182 7.88 -0.57 3.61
C MET A 182 6.57 -1.12 3.05
N ALA A 183 5.80 -0.28 2.33
CA ALA A 183 4.60 -0.72 1.64
C ALA A 183 4.93 -1.69 0.49
N CYS A 184 5.94 -1.36 -0.33
CA CYS A 184 6.47 -2.24 -1.37
C CYS A 184 6.95 -3.57 -0.79
N LYS A 185 7.65 -3.53 0.37
CA LYS A 185 8.12 -4.73 1.07
C LYS A 185 6.95 -5.61 1.51
N LYS A 186 5.91 -5.05 2.12
CA LYS A 186 4.75 -5.83 2.59
C LYS A 186 3.96 -6.49 1.45
N GLN A 187 3.84 -5.82 0.31
CA GLN A 187 3.09 -6.32 -0.85
C GLN A 187 3.88 -7.32 -1.72
N GLY A 188 5.11 -7.69 -1.33
CA GLY A 188 5.93 -8.63 -2.09
C GLY A 188 6.49 -8.09 -3.39
N VAL A 189 6.59 -6.75 -3.50
CA VAL A 189 7.18 -6.08 -4.66
C VAL A 189 8.35 -5.20 -4.21
N PRO A 190 9.38 -5.78 -3.58
CA PRO A 190 10.42 -5.00 -2.90
C PRO A 190 11.20 -4.12 -3.87
N ARG A 191 11.33 -2.84 -3.54
CA ARG A 191 12.14 -1.86 -4.31
C ARG A 191 13.45 -1.60 -3.56
N THR A 192 14.53 -1.31 -4.27
CA THR A 192 15.79 -0.92 -3.60
C THR A 192 15.68 0.50 -3.04
N CYS A 193 16.44 0.81 -1.99
CA CYS A 193 16.47 2.18 -1.44
C CYS A 193 16.84 3.22 -2.50
N GLN A 194 17.72 2.86 -3.42
CA GLN A 194 18.16 3.73 -4.52
C GLN A 194 17.08 3.94 -5.59
N GLU A 195 16.28 2.92 -5.93
CA GLU A 195 15.09 3.11 -6.79
C GLU A 195 14.11 4.11 -6.17
N ILE A 196 13.87 4.01 -4.86
CA ILE A 196 12.96 4.94 -4.18
C ILE A 196 13.58 6.33 -4.05
N ALA A 197 14.88 6.41 -3.81
CA ALA A 197 15.60 7.68 -3.77
C ALA A 197 15.43 8.47 -5.06
N GLU A 198 15.50 7.80 -6.22
CA GLU A 198 15.24 8.41 -7.54
C GLU A 198 13.79 8.86 -7.71
N ILE A 199 12.81 8.01 -7.36
CA ILE A 199 11.39 8.35 -7.41
C ILE A 199 11.09 9.61 -6.58
N PHE A 200 11.73 9.73 -5.42
CA PHE A 200 11.56 10.87 -4.53
C PHE A 200 12.53 12.03 -4.78
N GLN A 201 13.46 11.90 -5.72
CA GLN A 201 14.52 12.88 -6.00
C GLN A 201 15.24 13.32 -4.71
N ILE A 202 15.59 12.34 -3.87
CA ILE A 202 16.33 12.52 -2.62
C ILE A 202 17.57 11.63 -2.62
N SER A 203 18.54 11.91 -1.74
CA SER A 203 19.70 11.03 -1.62
C SER A 203 19.35 9.74 -0.86
N ASP A 204 19.99 8.64 -1.26
CA ASP A 204 19.79 7.30 -0.68
C ASP A 204 20.05 7.26 0.85
N LYS A 205 20.97 8.11 1.33
CA LYS A 205 21.25 8.30 2.76
C LYS A 205 20.00 8.69 3.55
N TRP A 206 19.14 9.54 2.99
CA TRP A 206 17.91 9.98 3.65
C TRP A 206 16.81 8.92 3.61
N VAL A 207 16.73 8.11 2.55
CA VAL A 207 15.82 6.95 2.50
C VAL A 207 16.20 5.94 3.59
N THR A 208 17.49 5.63 3.71
CA THR A 208 17.98 4.68 4.72
C THR A 208 17.75 5.19 6.15
N ARG A 209 18.00 6.48 6.42
CA ARG A 209 17.65 7.11 7.70
C ARG A 209 16.14 7.11 7.95
N GLY A 210 15.35 7.36 6.91
CA GLY A 210 13.89 7.22 6.87
C GLY A 210 13.43 5.84 7.31
N ASN A 211 13.99 4.79 6.70
CA ASN A 211 13.65 3.40 7.01
C ASN A 211 13.95 3.05 8.47
N LYS A 212 15.12 3.43 8.99
CA LYS A 212 15.45 3.21 10.41
C LYS A 212 14.45 3.90 11.33
N LYS A 213 14.12 5.16 11.04
CA LYS A 213 13.18 5.92 11.86
C LYS A 213 11.76 5.37 11.76
N PHE A 214 11.34 4.95 10.57
CA PHE A 214 10.06 4.30 10.35
C PHE A 214 9.96 3.03 11.20
N THR A 215 10.95 2.13 11.16
CA THR A 215 10.92 0.89 11.93
C THR A 215 10.85 1.14 13.44
N GLU A 216 11.58 2.15 13.95
CA GLU A 216 11.49 2.58 15.34
C GLU A 216 10.07 3.05 15.71
N LEU A 217 9.47 3.90 14.89
CA LEU A 217 8.13 4.45 15.13
C LEU A 217 7.04 3.40 14.97
N TRP A 218 7.20 2.47 14.03
CA TRP A 218 6.28 1.37 13.79
C TRP A 218 6.25 0.39 14.97
N SER A 219 7.43 0.06 15.51
CA SER A 219 7.55 -0.74 16.73
C SER A 219 6.92 -0.02 17.93
N ARG A 220 7.15 1.30 18.08
CA ARG A 220 6.51 2.11 19.12
C ARG A 220 4.99 2.17 19.00
N ALA A 221 4.44 2.05 17.79
CA ALA A 221 3.00 1.97 17.55
C ALA A 221 2.38 0.65 18.02
N GLY A 222 3.16 -0.28 18.58
CA GLY A 222 2.69 -1.61 19.00
C GLY A 222 2.35 -2.53 17.82
N LYS A 223 2.79 -2.18 16.61
CA LYS A 223 2.52 -2.98 15.41
C LYS A 223 3.62 -4.00 15.20
N GLU A 224 3.23 -5.18 14.73
CA GLU A 224 4.17 -6.23 14.37
C GLU A 224 5.19 -5.75 13.34
N HIS A 225 6.38 -6.34 13.44
CA HIS A 225 7.44 -6.09 12.47
C HIS A 225 6.92 -6.41 11.07
N ILE A 226 7.18 -5.51 10.13
CA ILE A 226 6.78 -5.70 8.73
C ILE A 226 7.73 -6.73 8.11
N SER A 227 7.42 -8.00 8.33
CA SER A 227 8.00 -9.12 7.61
C SER A 227 7.19 -9.38 6.35
N TYR A 228 7.91 -9.44 5.22
CA TYR A 228 7.42 -10.20 4.08
C TYR A 228 7.72 -11.68 4.36
N ARG A 229 6.96 -12.60 3.76
CA ARG A 229 6.95 -14.05 4.04
C ARG A 229 8.29 -14.78 3.86
N ASP A 230 9.33 -14.08 3.45
CA ASP A 230 10.72 -14.49 3.44
C ASP A 230 11.48 -13.18 3.22
N ASP A 231 12.49 -12.84 4.03
CA ASP A 231 13.20 -11.57 3.85
C ASP A 231 13.67 -11.42 2.40
N CYS A 232 13.17 -10.36 1.75
CA CYS A 232 13.48 -9.87 0.40
C CYS A 232 14.34 -10.82 -0.45
N GLN A 233 13.68 -11.65 -1.26
CA GLN A 233 14.37 -12.69 -2.01
C GLN A 233 15.07 -12.09 -3.22
N SER A 234 16.24 -12.63 -3.57
CA SER A 234 16.96 -12.22 -4.79
C SER A 234 16.11 -12.40 -6.05
N MET A 235 15.22 -13.40 -6.05
CA MET A 235 14.27 -13.68 -7.13
C MET A 235 13.29 -12.52 -7.43
N ASP A 236 12.92 -11.71 -6.43
CA ASP A 236 11.94 -10.63 -6.58
C ASP A 236 12.46 -9.48 -7.46
N TYR A 237 13.79 -9.38 -7.61
CA TYR A 237 14.45 -8.37 -8.43
C TYR A 237 14.68 -8.84 -9.87
N LEU A 238 14.82 -10.15 -10.10
CA LEU A 238 15.22 -10.71 -11.39
C LEU A 238 14.29 -10.30 -12.53
N ALA A 239 12.97 -10.42 -12.33
CA ALA A 239 11.99 -10.07 -13.36
C ALA A 239 12.18 -8.64 -13.87
N ARG A 240 12.36 -7.68 -12.95
CA ARG A 240 12.55 -6.27 -13.31
C ARG A 240 13.89 -5.98 -13.98
N PHE A 241 14.97 -6.58 -13.46
CA PHE A 241 16.30 -6.35 -14.00
C PHE A 241 16.41 -6.95 -15.40
N CYS A 242 15.94 -8.19 -15.60
CA CYS A 242 15.92 -8.81 -16.93
C CYS A 242 15.08 -8.02 -17.93
N SER A 243 13.87 -7.56 -17.54
CA SER A 243 13.02 -6.76 -18.44
C SER A 243 13.63 -5.41 -18.84
N LYS A 244 14.53 -4.84 -18.03
CA LYS A 244 15.25 -3.60 -18.39
C LYS A 244 16.47 -3.85 -19.27
N LEU A 245 17.10 -5.02 -19.14
CA LEU A 245 18.33 -5.37 -19.84
C LEU A 245 18.08 -5.92 -21.24
N TYR A 246 17.02 -6.73 -21.41
CA TYR A 246 16.80 -7.47 -22.65
C TYR A 246 15.31 -7.61 -22.97
N GLN A 247 14.95 -7.33 -24.22
CA GLN A 247 13.55 -7.30 -24.66
C GLN A 247 12.95 -8.72 -24.77
N ASP A 248 13.75 -9.70 -25.21
CA ASP A 248 13.39 -11.14 -25.22
C ASP A 248 13.86 -11.85 -23.95
N SER A 249 13.48 -11.32 -22.79
CA SER A 249 14.01 -11.73 -21.47
C SER A 249 13.47 -13.06 -20.91
N GLY A 250 12.65 -13.81 -21.64
CA GLY A 250 11.98 -15.02 -21.14
C GLY A 250 12.96 -16.11 -20.69
N GLU A 251 13.87 -16.51 -21.57
CA GLU A 251 14.87 -17.55 -21.30
C GLU A 251 15.88 -17.09 -20.25
N LEU A 252 16.36 -15.85 -20.36
CA LEU A 252 17.27 -15.23 -19.39
C LEU A 252 16.66 -15.22 -17.98
N LEU A 253 15.39 -14.87 -17.85
CA LEU A 253 14.68 -14.85 -16.57
C LEU A 253 14.53 -16.26 -15.99
N SER A 254 14.21 -17.26 -16.82
CA SER A 254 14.09 -18.65 -16.36
C SER A 254 15.42 -19.14 -15.79
N LYS A 255 16.50 -19.07 -16.58
CA LYS A 255 17.83 -19.51 -16.14
C LYS A 255 18.33 -18.71 -14.93
N SER A 256 18.07 -17.40 -14.87
CA SER A 256 18.44 -16.57 -13.71
C SER A 256 17.70 -16.99 -12.44
N ARG A 257 16.43 -17.41 -12.54
CA ARG A 257 15.67 -17.96 -11.41
C ARG A 257 16.23 -19.30 -10.97
N ASP A 258 16.60 -20.17 -11.91
CA ASP A 258 17.20 -21.46 -11.59
C ASP A 258 18.51 -21.27 -10.82
N VAL A 259 19.40 -20.41 -11.33
CA VAL A 259 20.66 -20.04 -10.67
C VAL A 259 20.41 -19.47 -9.27
N SER A 260 19.48 -18.52 -9.14
CA SER A 260 19.12 -17.92 -7.85
C SER A 260 18.56 -18.95 -6.86
N SER A 261 17.77 -19.92 -7.35
CA SER A 261 17.21 -21.00 -6.53
C SER A 261 18.30 -21.95 -6.02
N ILE A 262 19.31 -22.25 -6.85
CA ILE A 262 20.48 -23.07 -6.48
C ILE A 262 21.32 -22.35 -5.44
N CYS A 263 21.53 -21.03 -5.59
CA CYS A 263 22.20 -20.23 -4.56
C CYS A 263 21.47 -20.30 -3.22
N LYS A 264 20.14 -20.18 -3.22
CA LYS A 264 19.33 -20.25 -2.00
C LYS A 264 19.39 -21.65 -1.35
N LYS A 265 19.21 -22.72 -2.13
CA LYS A 265 19.20 -24.11 -1.63
C LYS A 265 20.53 -24.51 -1.00
N ASN A 266 21.64 -24.10 -1.62
CA ASN A 266 22.98 -24.48 -1.18
C ASN A 266 23.64 -23.44 -0.26
N SER A 267 22.89 -22.42 0.19
CA SER A 267 23.42 -21.32 1.02
C SER A 267 24.69 -20.67 0.43
N ILE A 268 24.73 -20.50 -0.89
CA ILE A 268 25.82 -19.85 -1.61
C ILE A 268 25.58 -18.34 -1.57
N LEU A 269 26.62 -17.54 -1.33
CA LEU A 269 26.58 -16.06 -1.24
C LEU A 269 25.77 -15.49 -0.06
N THR A 270 25.65 -16.20 1.07
CA THR A 270 24.90 -15.74 2.27
C THR A 270 25.36 -14.40 2.84
N GLN A 271 26.61 -14.00 2.61
CA GLN A 271 27.17 -12.72 3.09
C GLN A 271 26.81 -11.52 2.21
N ASN A 272 26.26 -11.75 1.01
CA ASN A 272 25.98 -10.70 0.05
C ASN A 272 24.52 -10.25 0.11
N THR A 273 24.27 -9.01 -0.31
CA THR A 273 22.89 -8.48 -0.37
C THR A 273 22.07 -9.20 -1.45
N PRO A 274 20.75 -9.39 -1.26
CA PRO A 274 19.89 -10.04 -2.25
C PRO A 274 19.95 -9.41 -3.64
N VAL A 275 20.15 -8.09 -3.73
CA VAL A 275 20.34 -7.35 -4.99
C VAL A 275 21.62 -7.78 -5.70
N SER A 276 22.73 -7.97 -4.96
CA SER A 276 24.01 -8.42 -5.51
C SER A 276 23.91 -9.86 -6.01
N ILE A 277 23.21 -10.73 -5.27
CA ILE A 277 22.94 -12.12 -5.66
C ILE A 277 22.10 -12.14 -6.94
N ALA A 278 21.07 -11.29 -7.05
CA ALA A 278 20.24 -11.18 -8.25
C ALA A 278 21.07 -10.74 -9.47
N ALA A 279 21.88 -9.68 -9.33
CA ALA A 279 22.75 -9.19 -10.41
C ALA A 279 23.79 -10.23 -10.85
N ALA A 280 24.38 -10.96 -9.91
CA ALA A 280 25.32 -12.04 -10.20
C ALA A 280 24.63 -13.25 -10.87
N SER A 281 23.39 -13.57 -10.47
CA SER A 281 22.61 -14.65 -11.07
C SER A 281 22.28 -14.35 -12.54
N ILE A 282 21.95 -13.09 -12.86
CA ILE A 282 21.73 -12.65 -14.25
C ILE A 282 23.02 -12.76 -15.06
N TYR A 283 24.15 -12.31 -14.52
CA TYR A 283 25.43 -12.42 -15.21
C TYR A 283 25.84 -13.89 -15.45
N MET A 284 25.60 -14.77 -14.47
CA MET A 284 25.81 -16.22 -14.64
C MET A 284 24.89 -16.80 -15.72
N ALA A 285 23.62 -16.40 -15.75
CA ALA A 285 22.68 -16.85 -16.78
C ALA A 285 23.10 -16.38 -18.18
N THR A 286 23.62 -15.16 -18.34
CA THR A 286 24.14 -14.67 -19.63
C THR A 286 25.33 -15.48 -20.11
N THR A 287 26.20 -15.95 -19.21
CA THR A 287 27.34 -16.82 -19.57
C THR A 287 26.92 -18.26 -19.88
N LEU A 288 25.83 -18.76 -19.29
CA LEU A 288 25.32 -20.10 -19.59
C LEU A 288 24.56 -20.18 -20.92
N LEU A 289 24.01 -19.05 -21.38
CA LEU A 289 23.27 -18.95 -22.64
C LEU A 289 24.14 -18.46 -23.81
N ASP A 290 25.43 -18.19 -23.58
CA ASP A 290 26.35 -17.58 -24.56
C ASP A 290 25.85 -16.21 -25.12
N ILE A 291 25.22 -15.41 -24.25
CA ILE A 291 24.67 -14.06 -24.56
C ILE A 291 25.48 -12.95 -23.87
N ASP A 292 26.62 -13.28 -23.28
CA ASP A 292 27.52 -12.36 -22.58
C ASP A 292 28.00 -11.18 -23.44
N THR A 293 28.08 -11.37 -24.76
CA THR A 293 28.40 -10.30 -25.72
C THR A 293 27.28 -9.29 -25.92
N LYS A 294 26.01 -9.66 -25.68
CA LYS A 294 24.86 -8.74 -25.83
C LYS A 294 24.51 -8.03 -24.53
N VAL A 295 24.72 -8.67 -23.38
CA VAL A 295 24.42 -8.09 -22.07
C VAL A 295 25.73 -7.91 -21.30
N LEU A 296 26.25 -6.69 -21.33
CA LEU A 296 27.52 -6.38 -20.68
C LEU A 296 27.33 -6.30 -19.16
N ARG A 297 28.41 -6.62 -18.44
CA ARG A 297 28.43 -6.50 -16.99
C ARG A 297 28.29 -5.05 -16.50
N SER A 298 28.66 -4.07 -17.33
CA SER A 298 28.40 -2.64 -17.09
C SER A 298 26.91 -2.36 -16.99
N ASP A 299 26.13 -2.93 -17.91
CA ASP A 299 24.72 -2.65 -18.07
C ASP A 299 23.93 -3.28 -16.93
N ILE A 300 24.31 -4.51 -16.53
CA ILE A 300 23.78 -5.16 -15.32
C ILE A 300 24.08 -4.32 -14.07
N ALA A 301 25.29 -3.77 -13.96
CA ALA A 301 25.69 -2.93 -12.84
C ALA A 301 24.85 -1.64 -12.76
N GLU A 302 24.56 -1.02 -13.89
CA GLU A 302 23.71 0.16 -13.99
C GLU A 302 22.26 -0.14 -13.59
N VAL A 303 21.67 -1.22 -14.14
CA VAL A 303 20.28 -1.59 -13.86
C VAL A 303 20.07 -2.02 -12.40
N ALA A 304 20.98 -2.83 -11.87
CA ALA A 304 20.93 -3.27 -10.47
C ALA A 304 21.41 -2.18 -9.50
N LYS A 305 22.04 -1.12 -10.01
CA LYS A 305 22.73 -0.05 -9.26
C LYS A 305 23.73 -0.61 -8.24
N THR A 306 24.48 -1.61 -8.67
CA THR A 306 25.54 -2.24 -7.87
C THR A 306 26.88 -2.05 -8.57
N SER A 307 27.99 -2.19 -7.82
CA SER A 307 29.31 -2.02 -8.45
C SER A 307 29.65 -3.21 -9.34
N GLN A 308 30.27 -2.95 -10.50
CA GLN A 308 30.74 -4.00 -11.40
C GLN A 308 31.64 -4.98 -10.65
N VAL A 309 32.51 -4.49 -9.76
CA VAL A 309 33.44 -5.31 -8.95
C VAL A 309 32.68 -6.29 -8.04
N THR A 310 31.57 -5.85 -7.42
CA THR A 310 30.74 -6.70 -6.55
C THR A 310 30.16 -7.87 -7.33
N ILE A 311 29.62 -7.62 -8.53
CA ILE A 311 29.07 -8.66 -9.41
C ILE A 311 30.16 -9.70 -9.73
N GLY A 312 31.40 -9.27 -9.98
CA GLY A 312 32.49 -10.20 -10.27
C GLY A 312 32.98 -11.01 -9.10
N LYS A 313 33.00 -10.42 -7.90
CA LYS A 313 33.31 -11.18 -6.69
C LYS A 313 32.27 -12.28 -6.49
N CYS A 314 30.98 -11.94 -6.59
CA CYS A 314 29.90 -12.92 -6.48
C CYS A 314 29.99 -14.00 -7.57
N TYR A 315 30.23 -13.60 -8.83
CA TYR A 315 30.40 -14.53 -9.95
C TYR A 315 31.58 -15.48 -9.76
N LYS A 316 32.75 -14.98 -9.36
CA LYS A 316 33.92 -15.83 -9.07
C LYS A 316 33.65 -16.83 -7.95
N GLU A 317 32.88 -16.45 -6.94
CA GLU A 317 32.45 -17.39 -5.89
C GLU A 317 31.48 -18.44 -6.43
N MET A 318 30.56 -18.07 -7.32
CA MET A 318 29.62 -19.02 -7.94
C MET A 318 30.33 -20.06 -8.82
N LEU A 319 31.37 -19.66 -9.56
CA LEU A 319 32.16 -20.57 -10.41
C LEU A 319 32.84 -21.72 -9.64
N LYS A 320 33.07 -21.59 -8.33
CA LYS A 320 33.69 -22.64 -7.51
C LYS A 320 32.78 -23.88 -7.35
N TYR A 321 31.49 -23.74 -7.63
CA TYR A 321 30.50 -24.79 -7.40
C TYR A 321 30.11 -25.44 -8.73
N PRO A 322 30.30 -26.77 -8.89
CA PRO A 322 30.02 -27.46 -10.15
C PRO A 322 28.53 -27.58 -10.48
N GLN A 323 27.66 -27.41 -9.47
CA GLN A 323 26.20 -27.58 -9.59
C GLN A 323 25.54 -26.60 -10.57
N PHE A 324 26.20 -25.49 -10.91
CA PHE A 324 25.70 -24.54 -11.91
C PHE A 324 25.95 -24.99 -13.36
N PHE A 325 26.81 -25.98 -13.57
CA PHE A 325 27.19 -26.52 -14.88
C PHE A 325 26.56 -27.88 -15.18
N ASP A 326 25.79 -28.44 -14.26
CA ASP A 326 25.08 -29.69 -14.49
C ASP A 326 24.05 -29.52 -15.62
N SER A 327 23.96 -30.55 -16.48
CA SER A 327 23.15 -30.63 -17.72
C SER A 327 21.65 -30.38 -17.56
N ARG A 328 21.15 -30.17 -16.34
CA ARG A 328 19.77 -29.75 -16.07
C ARG A 328 19.56 -28.23 -16.27
N ILE A 329 20.64 -27.47 -16.44
CA ILE A 329 20.62 -26.00 -16.60
C ILE A 329 21.08 -25.58 -18.00
N GLN A 330 21.63 -26.46 -18.84
CA GLN A 330 21.84 -26.20 -20.27
C GLN A 330 20.50 -26.32 -21.01
#